data_AF-A0A5M2IIG7-F1
#
_entry.id   AF-A0A5M2IIG7-F1
#
_cell.length_a   1.000
_cell.length_b   1.000
_cell.length_c   1.000
_cell.angle_alpha   90.00
_cell.angle_beta   90.00
_cell.angle_gamma   90.00
#
_symmetry.space_group_name_H-M   'P 1'
#
loop_
_entity.id
_entity.type
_entity.pdbx_description
1 polymer ?
#
loop_
_entity_poly.entity_id
_entity_poly.type
_entity_poly.pdbx_seq_one_letter_code
_entity_poly.pdbx_strand_id
1 'polypeptide(L)'
;MSRIDIAELNDFLHGLRSSNAEAKAMIRKIKEAAMDYAQDNRLKGEAVSTSKRYFSSTYTSICQSIIEALDESEERLAQYIREFGSQVDSSPSARIDAEILQEAMAKVSQLQRKEEDLHRQLTAPNTKPDMQQVYAVKSRSVHTQLLKAIEQENILEKYLAFEQSHGQFFNALAELIQATGRAVQELLQQVTFNEKTGTYSVPTSANNSLLLMNKALQAARKENGKDPFPKAFEDYTL
;
A
#
# COMPACT_ATOMS: atom_id res chain seq x y z
N MET A 1 -9.03 15.55 -0.78
CA MET A 1 -7.94 14.88 -1.51
C MET A 1 -6.86 14.54 -0.51
N SER A 2 -6.23 13.37 -0.67
CA SER A 2 -5.20 12.89 0.27
C SER A 2 -3.90 13.66 0.10
N ARG A 3 -3.17 13.85 1.21
CA ARG A 3 -1.77 14.29 1.21
C ARG A 3 -0.89 13.04 1.09
N ILE A 4 0.07 13.05 0.18
CA ILE A 4 1.11 12.01 0.10
C ILE A 4 2.44 12.60 0.52
N ASP A 5 3.09 11.90 1.44
CA ASP A 5 4.46 12.15 1.86
C ASP A 5 5.24 10.84 1.76
N ILE A 6 6.19 10.77 0.83
CA ILE A 6 6.93 9.54 0.56
C ILE A 6 7.87 9.17 1.71
N ALA A 7 8.35 10.13 2.50
CA ALA A 7 9.14 9.82 3.68
C ALA A 7 8.24 9.14 4.74
N GLU A 8 7.06 9.71 5.01
CA GLU A 8 6.09 9.12 5.95
C GLU A 8 5.63 7.72 5.50
N LEU A 9 5.43 7.50 4.20
CA LEU A 9 5.05 6.18 3.67
C LEU A 9 6.18 5.15 3.77
N ASN A 10 7.43 5.55 3.55
CA ASN A 10 8.58 4.65 3.73
C ASN A 10 8.78 4.30 5.22
N ASP A 11 8.66 5.28 6.11
CA ASP A 11 8.71 5.05 7.56
C ASP A 11 7.61 4.09 8.01
N PHE A 12 6.39 4.29 7.48
CA PHE A 12 5.27 3.39 7.74
C PHE A 12 5.52 1.98 7.21
N LEU A 13 6.06 1.83 6.00
CA LEU A 13 6.44 0.53 5.44
C LEU A 13 7.50 -0.17 6.30
N HIS A 14 8.50 0.57 6.80
CA HIS A 14 9.50 0.00 7.68
C HIS A 14 8.88 -0.49 9.00
N GLY A 15 8.03 0.33 9.63
CA GLY A 15 7.29 -0.06 10.83
C GLY A 15 6.40 -1.28 10.61
N LEU A 16 5.69 -1.31 9.47
CA LEU A 16 4.84 -2.43 9.05
C LEU A 16 5.63 -3.73 8.94
N ARG A 17 6.79 -3.71 8.26
CA ARG A 17 7.67 -4.89 8.12
C ARG A 17 8.15 -5.43 9.46
N SER A 18 8.53 -4.54 10.38
CA SER A 18 8.95 -4.94 11.73
C SER A 18 7.81 -5.62 12.49
N SER A 19 6.63 -4.99 12.51
CA SER A 19 5.43 -5.53 13.17
C SER A 19 5.01 -6.87 12.57
N ASN A 20 4.99 -6.96 11.23
CA ASN A 20 4.63 -8.18 10.53
C ASN A 20 5.64 -9.30 10.74
N ALA A 21 6.94 -9.01 10.88
CA ALA A 21 7.94 -10.02 11.20
C ALA A 21 7.66 -10.70 12.55
N GLU A 22 7.31 -9.91 13.57
CA GLU A 22 6.92 -10.42 14.89
C GLU A 22 5.62 -11.25 14.81
N ALA A 23 4.60 -10.73 14.12
CA ALA A 23 3.34 -11.44 13.93
C ALA A 23 3.53 -12.77 13.17
N LYS A 24 4.29 -12.76 12.07
CA LYS A 24 4.62 -13.96 11.29
C LYS A 24 5.35 -15.00 12.16
N ALA A 25 6.27 -14.58 13.01
CA ALA A 25 6.97 -15.49 13.93
C ALA A 25 5.99 -16.16 14.92
N MET A 26 5.04 -15.41 15.49
CA MET A 26 4.01 -15.96 16.37
C MET A 26 3.09 -16.95 15.63
N ILE A 27 2.60 -16.58 14.45
CA ILE A 27 1.69 -17.43 13.66
C ILE A 27 2.39 -18.73 13.21
N ARG A 28 3.69 -18.67 12.85
CA ARG A 28 4.48 -19.88 12.54
C ARG A 28 4.57 -20.82 13.73
N LYS A 29 4.81 -20.32 14.94
CA LYS A 29 4.82 -21.15 16.16
C LYS A 29 3.46 -21.78 16.45
N ILE A 30 2.35 -21.07 16.21
CA ILE A 30 1.00 -21.63 16.32
C ILE A 30 0.80 -22.77 15.31
N LYS A 31 1.19 -22.56 14.06
CA LYS A 31 1.13 -23.57 13.00
C LYS A 31 1.95 -24.81 13.37
N GLU A 32 3.18 -24.62 13.83
CA GLU A 32 4.08 -25.70 14.28
C GLU A 32 3.45 -26.50 15.42
N ALA A 33 3.00 -25.84 16.49
CA ALA A 33 2.37 -26.52 17.63
C ALA A 33 1.10 -27.31 17.22
N ALA A 34 0.28 -26.74 16.32
CA ALA A 34 -0.90 -27.43 15.79
C ALA A 34 -0.52 -28.65 14.94
N MET A 35 0.55 -28.56 14.14
CA MET A 35 1.05 -29.66 13.33
C MET A 35 1.72 -30.75 14.16
N ASP A 36 2.52 -30.39 15.17
CA ASP A 36 3.14 -31.32 16.11
C ASP A 36 2.06 -32.13 16.84
N TYR A 37 1.01 -31.46 17.33
CA TYR A 37 -0.15 -32.14 17.91
C TYR A 37 -0.84 -33.07 16.90
N ALA A 38 -1.09 -32.59 15.69
CA ALA A 38 -1.75 -33.37 14.64
C ALA A 38 -0.96 -34.64 14.26
N GLN A 39 0.37 -34.59 14.33
CA GLN A 39 1.29 -35.67 13.93
C GLN A 39 1.75 -36.56 15.09
N ASP A 40 1.43 -36.24 16.35
CA ASP A 40 1.88 -37.00 17.52
C ASP A 40 1.23 -38.40 17.62
N ASN A 41 1.94 -39.45 17.22
CA ASN A 41 1.42 -40.82 17.22
C ASN A 41 1.23 -41.46 18.62
N ARG A 42 1.62 -40.79 19.71
CA ARG A 42 1.46 -41.30 21.08
C ARG A 42 0.02 -41.21 21.57
N LEU A 43 -0.70 -40.16 21.14
CA LEU A 43 -2.11 -39.95 21.49
C LEU A 43 -3.02 -40.72 20.53
N LYS A 44 -3.87 -41.59 21.09
CA LYS A 44 -4.78 -42.48 20.33
C LYS A 44 -6.22 -42.37 20.83
N GLY A 45 -7.15 -42.86 20.02
CA GLY A 45 -8.59 -42.83 20.30
C GLY A 45 -9.35 -42.04 19.22
N GLU A 46 -10.65 -42.30 19.11
CA GLU A 46 -11.52 -41.65 18.12
C GLU A 46 -11.59 -40.14 18.33
N ALA A 47 -11.68 -39.71 19.60
CA ALA A 47 -11.71 -38.30 19.96
C ALA A 47 -10.43 -37.56 19.54
N VAL A 48 -9.28 -38.16 19.85
CA VAL A 48 -7.96 -37.65 19.44
C VAL A 48 -7.85 -37.60 17.92
N SER A 49 -8.29 -38.64 17.22
CA SER A 49 -8.21 -38.71 15.75
C SER A 49 -9.04 -37.59 15.10
N THR A 50 -10.22 -37.30 15.64
CA THR A 50 -11.10 -36.25 15.12
C THR A 50 -10.54 -34.86 15.41
N SER A 51 -9.98 -34.66 16.59
CA SER A 51 -9.27 -33.42 16.95
C SER A 51 -8.09 -33.16 16.01
N LYS A 52 -7.19 -34.13 15.83
CA LYS A 52 -6.03 -34.00 14.95
C LYS A 52 -6.41 -33.64 13.51
N ARG A 53 -7.49 -34.23 13.00
CA ARG A 53 -8.04 -33.91 11.67
C ARG A 53 -8.46 -32.44 11.60
N TYR A 54 -9.17 -31.94 12.61
CA TYR A 54 -9.60 -30.55 12.68
C TYR A 54 -8.40 -29.59 12.67
N PHE A 55 -7.39 -29.82 13.53
CA PHE A 55 -6.19 -28.99 13.57
C PHE A 55 -5.44 -29.01 12.25
N SER A 56 -5.23 -30.20 11.66
CA SER A 56 -4.52 -30.32 10.38
C SER A 56 -5.24 -29.61 9.22
N SER A 57 -6.58 -29.65 9.18
CA SER A 57 -7.36 -29.09 8.07
C SER A 57 -7.57 -27.57 8.17
N THR A 58 -7.71 -27.04 9.39
CA THR A 58 -8.08 -25.63 9.62
C THR A 58 -6.88 -24.75 9.91
N TYR A 59 -6.05 -25.08 10.90
CA TYR A 59 -4.96 -24.22 11.37
C TYR A 59 -3.91 -23.99 10.29
N THR A 60 -3.59 -25.01 9.50
CA THR A 60 -2.63 -24.88 8.39
C THR A 60 -3.05 -23.79 7.40
N SER A 61 -4.32 -23.84 6.97
CA SER A 61 -4.86 -22.93 5.95
C SER A 61 -4.98 -21.49 6.47
N ILE A 62 -5.45 -21.33 7.71
CA ILE A 62 -5.62 -20.02 8.34
C ILE A 62 -4.27 -19.37 8.61
N CYS A 63 -3.34 -20.11 9.23
CA CYS A 63 -2.01 -19.57 9.53
C CYS A 63 -1.30 -19.16 8.25
N GLN A 64 -1.43 -19.95 7.17
CA GLN A 64 -0.90 -19.56 5.87
C GLN A 64 -1.57 -18.29 5.34
N SER A 65 -2.89 -18.20 5.37
CA SER A 65 -3.61 -17.00 4.87
C SER A 65 -3.26 -15.74 5.65
N ILE A 66 -3.08 -15.84 6.97
CA ILE A 66 -2.64 -14.71 7.80
C ILE A 66 -1.23 -14.28 7.42
N ILE A 67 -0.28 -15.22 7.32
CA ILE A 67 1.10 -14.91 6.93
C ILE A 67 1.12 -14.22 5.57
N GLU A 68 0.37 -14.73 4.59
CA GLU A 68 0.32 -14.17 3.25
C GLU A 68 -0.36 -12.80 3.21
N ALA A 69 -1.37 -12.56 4.05
CA ALA A 69 -1.97 -11.23 4.16
C ALA A 69 -0.97 -10.20 4.71
N LEU A 70 -0.09 -10.61 5.63
CA LEU A 70 0.99 -9.78 6.15
C LEU A 70 2.05 -9.53 5.06
N ASP A 71 2.49 -10.56 4.34
CA ASP A 71 3.45 -10.42 3.24
C ASP A 71 2.88 -9.53 2.10
N GLU A 72 1.62 -9.76 1.70
CA GLU A 72 0.92 -8.96 0.69
C GLU A 72 0.79 -7.48 1.13
N SER A 73 0.58 -7.21 2.42
CA SER A 73 0.50 -5.84 2.92
C SER A 73 1.83 -5.08 2.76
N GLU A 74 2.96 -5.76 2.99
CA GLU A 74 4.29 -5.18 2.81
C GLU A 74 4.60 -4.96 1.33
N GLU A 75 4.33 -5.96 0.50
CA GLU A 75 4.64 -5.94 -0.93
C GLU A 75 3.80 -4.89 -1.67
N ARG A 76 2.50 -4.79 -1.36
CA ARG A 76 1.60 -3.80 -1.95
C ARG A 76 1.99 -2.38 -1.59
N LEU A 77 2.23 -2.10 -0.32
CA LEU A 77 2.65 -0.76 0.08
C LEU A 77 3.98 -0.39 -0.57
N ALA A 78 4.94 -1.32 -0.62
CA ALA A 78 6.19 -1.09 -1.31
C ALA A 78 6.01 -0.85 -2.82
N GLN A 79 5.11 -1.59 -3.47
CA GLN A 79 4.78 -1.39 -4.88
C GLN A 79 4.15 -0.02 -5.12
N TYR A 80 3.18 0.38 -4.29
CA TYR A 80 2.54 1.70 -4.38
C TYR A 80 3.57 2.84 -4.29
N ILE A 81 4.52 2.76 -3.35
CA ILE A 81 5.60 3.75 -3.21
C ILE A 81 6.50 3.80 -4.44
N ARG A 82 6.90 2.64 -4.99
CA ARG A 82 7.73 2.57 -6.21
C ARG A 82 7.00 3.13 -7.43
N GLU A 83 5.73 2.76 -7.60
CA GLU A 83 4.91 3.23 -8.71
C GLU A 83 4.70 4.73 -8.61
N PHE A 84 4.44 5.28 -7.42
CA PHE A 84 4.39 6.72 -7.20
C PHE A 84 5.70 7.39 -7.61
N GLY A 85 6.85 6.89 -7.13
CA GLY A 85 8.15 7.46 -7.46
C GLY A 85 8.47 7.47 -8.96
N SER A 86 8.03 6.43 -9.68
CA SER A 86 8.27 6.32 -11.12
C SER A 86 7.30 7.13 -11.98
N GLN A 87 6.05 7.30 -11.54
CA GLN A 87 4.98 7.93 -12.33
C GLN A 87 4.77 9.40 -11.97
N VAL A 88 5.06 9.81 -10.73
CA VAL A 88 4.72 11.13 -10.19
C VAL A 88 5.97 11.96 -9.93
N ASP A 89 6.74 11.59 -8.90
CA ASP A 89 7.96 12.31 -8.49
C ASP A 89 8.94 11.34 -7.82
N SER A 90 10.11 11.19 -8.43
CA SER A 90 11.19 10.30 -7.95
C SER A 90 11.94 10.82 -6.73
N SER A 91 11.63 12.04 -6.27
CA SER A 91 12.33 12.67 -5.15
C SER A 91 12.07 11.91 -3.85
N PRO A 92 13.11 11.56 -3.05
CA PRO A 92 12.93 10.88 -1.76
C PRO A 92 12.07 11.66 -0.76
N SER A 93 12.02 12.98 -0.91
CA SER A 93 11.21 13.90 -0.10
C SER A 93 9.97 14.41 -0.83
N ALA A 94 9.47 13.67 -1.83
CA ALA A 94 8.27 14.05 -2.57
C ALA A 94 7.09 14.22 -1.62
N ARG A 95 6.46 15.38 -1.71
CA ARG A 95 5.32 15.78 -0.88
C ARG A 95 4.28 16.44 -1.77
N ILE A 96 3.07 15.86 -1.79
CA ILE A 96 1.95 16.40 -2.54
C ILE A 96 0.83 16.71 -1.56
N ASP A 97 0.45 17.98 -1.52
CA ASP A 97 -0.66 18.49 -0.73
C ASP A 97 -1.72 19.08 -1.67
N ALA A 98 -2.98 18.93 -1.29
CA ALA A 98 -4.12 19.51 -2.00
C ALA A 98 -4.07 21.05 -2.02
N GLU A 99 -3.40 21.68 -1.05
CA GLU A 99 -3.17 23.14 -1.06
C GLU A 99 -2.10 23.54 -2.09
N ILE A 100 -0.98 22.80 -2.15
CA ILE A 100 0.08 22.99 -3.16
C ILE A 100 -0.50 22.90 -4.58
N LEU A 101 -1.48 22.03 -4.74
CA LEU A 101 -2.27 21.77 -5.93
C LEU A 101 -2.96 23.01 -6.49
N GLN A 102 -3.72 23.70 -5.63
CA GLN A 102 -4.50 24.87 -5.99
C GLN A 102 -3.61 26.12 -6.11
N GLU A 103 -2.54 26.18 -5.30
CA GLU A 103 -1.54 27.25 -5.37
C GLU A 103 -0.73 27.19 -6.66
N ALA A 104 -0.30 26.02 -7.13
CA ALA A 104 0.52 25.87 -8.32
C ALA A 104 -0.19 26.41 -9.57
N MET A 105 -1.44 26.00 -9.80
CA MET A 105 -2.23 26.45 -10.95
C MET A 105 -2.48 27.97 -10.94
N ALA A 106 -2.80 28.52 -9.77
CA ALA A 106 -2.99 29.97 -9.62
C ALA A 106 -1.69 30.75 -9.89
N LYS A 107 -0.56 30.18 -9.44
CA LYS A 107 0.77 30.79 -9.56
C LYS A 107 1.31 30.78 -10.98
N VAL A 108 1.07 29.71 -11.77
CA VAL A 108 1.41 29.68 -13.21
C VAL A 108 0.68 30.81 -13.94
N SER A 109 -0.64 30.90 -13.78
CA SER A 109 -1.44 31.95 -14.41
C SER A 109 -1.00 33.37 -14.02
N GLN A 110 -0.65 33.58 -12.74
CA GLN A 110 -0.16 34.86 -12.25
C GLN A 110 1.21 35.21 -12.82
N LEU A 111 2.13 34.25 -12.88
CA LEU A 111 3.50 34.46 -13.37
C LEU A 111 3.54 34.68 -14.88
N GLN A 112 2.71 34.00 -15.66
CA GLN A 112 2.56 34.23 -17.10
C GLN A 112 2.13 35.68 -17.38
N ARG A 113 1.08 36.16 -16.70
CA ARG A 113 0.62 37.56 -16.84
C ARG A 113 1.71 38.56 -16.47
N LYS A 114 2.51 38.26 -15.43
CA LYS A 114 3.61 39.11 -14.98
C LYS A 114 4.80 39.09 -15.94
N GLU A 115 5.09 37.96 -16.57
CA GLU A 115 6.11 37.86 -17.61
C GLU A 115 5.72 38.67 -18.84
N GLU A 116 4.47 38.55 -19.31
CA GLU A 116 3.93 39.33 -20.42
C GLU A 116 3.97 40.84 -20.16
N ASP A 117 3.57 41.27 -18.96
CA ASP A 117 3.61 42.68 -18.57
C ASP A 117 5.05 43.23 -18.53
N LEU A 118 5.99 42.47 -17.95
CA LEU A 118 7.41 42.85 -17.95
C LEU A 118 8.00 42.89 -19.36
N HIS A 119 7.60 41.97 -20.25
CA HIS A 119 8.03 41.96 -21.64
C HIS A 119 7.50 43.20 -22.39
N ARG A 120 6.23 43.58 -22.17
CA ARG A 120 5.66 44.83 -22.71
C ARG A 120 6.40 46.07 -22.19
N GLN A 121 6.75 46.11 -20.90
CA GLN A 121 7.51 47.21 -20.31
C GLN A 121 8.94 47.29 -20.84
N LEU A 122 9.58 46.16 -21.13
CA LEU A 122 10.92 46.11 -21.74
C LEU A 122 10.92 46.64 -23.18
N THR A 123 9.86 46.34 -23.94
CA THR A 123 9.76 46.66 -25.37
C THR A 123 9.08 48.00 -25.65
N ALA A 124 8.57 48.68 -24.61
CA ALA A 124 7.88 49.95 -24.77
C ALA A 124 8.82 51.08 -25.28
N PRO A 125 8.38 51.93 -26.22
CA PRO A 125 9.23 52.93 -26.87
C PRO A 125 9.81 54.00 -25.92
N ASN A 126 9.17 54.19 -24.77
CA ASN A 126 9.45 55.22 -23.77
C ASN A 126 10.14 54.68 -22.51
N THR A 127 10.62 53.43 -22.54
CA THR A 127 11.32 52.83 -21.40
C THR A 127 12.72 53.43 -21.25
N LYS A 128 12.96 54.03 -20.08
CA LYS A 128 14.24 54.67 -19.78
C LYS A 128 15.38 53.62 -19.70
N PRO A 129 16.62 53.96 -20.12
CA PRO A 129 17.74 53.00 -20.16
C PRO A 129 18.09 52.37 -18.81
N ASP A 130 17.96 53.12 -17.71
CA ASP A 130 18.13 52.66 -16.33
C ASP A 130 17.07 51.62 -15.93
N MET A 131 15.84 51.78 -16.42
CA MET A 131 14.73 50.85 -16.19
C MET A 131 14.83 49.59 -17.04
N GLN A 132 15.47 49.62 -18.21
CA GLN A 132 15.67 48.44 -19.06
C GLN A 132 16.42 47.33 -18.33
N GLN A 133 17.52 47.66 -17.62
CA GLN A 133 18.26 46.67 -16.84
C GLN A 133 17.42 46.11 -15.68
N VAL A 134 16.68 46.96 -14.98
CA VAL A 134 15.80 46.55 -13.87
C VAL A 134 14.72 45.57 -14.36
N TYR A 135 14.07 45.87 -15.48
CA TYR A 135 13.05 44.98 -16.04
C TYR A 135 13.66 43.68 -16.58
N ALA A 136 14.87 43.70 -17.15
CA ALA A 136 15.55 42.49 -17.63
C ALA A 136 15.85 41.51 -16.48
N VAL A 137 16.33 42.02 -15.33
CA VAL A 137 16.57 41.21 -14.13
C VAL A 137 15.26 40.64 -13.57
N LYS A 138 14.21 41.48 -13.47
CA LYS A 138 12.88 41.05 -13.02
C LYS A 138 12.28 39.98 -13.94
N SER A 139 12.40 40.16 -15.25
CA SER A 139 11.90 39.21 -16.25
C SER A 139 12.59 37.85 -16.11
N ARG A 140 13.92 37.80 -15.96
CA ARG A 140 14.64 36.54 -15.71
C ARG A 140 14.16 35.84 -14.42
N SER A 141 13.99 36.59 -13.34
CA SER A 141 13.50 36.04 -12.07
C SER A 141 12.09 35.47 -12.17
N VAL A 142 11.18 36.20 -12.82
CA VAL A 142 9.80 35.74 -13.05
C VAL A 142 9.78 34.52 -13.96
N HIS A 143 10.61 34.50 -15.02
CA HIS A 143 10.74 33.36 -15.91
C HIS A 143 11.21 32.10 -15.16
N THR A 144 12.24 32.20 -14.32
CA THR A 144 12.67 31.06 -13.48
C THR A 144 11.58 30.59 -12.52
N GLN A 145 10.82 31.51 -11.94
CA GLN A 145 9.68 31.15 -11.08
C GLN A 145 8.57 30.45 -11.87
N LEU A 146 8.31 30.88 -13.11
CA LEU A 146 7.32 30.28 -13.97
C LEU A 146 7.70 28.84 -14.33
N LEU A 147 8.96 28.60 -14.71
CA LEU A 147 9.44 27.24 -15.00
C LEU A 147 9.22 26.29 -13.81
N LYS A 148 9.54 26.75 -12.59
CA LYS A 148 9.29 25.97 -11.36
C LYS A 148 7.80 25.71 -11.13
N ALA A 149 6.94 26.69 -11.40
CA ALA A 149 5.50 26.53 -11.23
C ALA A 149 4.90 25.55 -12.25
N ILE A 150 5.39 25.56 -13.49
CA ILE A 150 5.00 24.59 -14.53
C ILE A 150 5.44 23.18 -14.16
N GLU A 151 6.65 23.02 -13.61
CA GLU A 151 7.12 21.71 -13.11
C GLU A 151 6.22 21.17 -12.00
N GLN A 152 5.81 22.03 -11.05
CA GLN A 152 4.87 21.67 -10.00
C GLN A 152 3.49 21.29 -10.55
N GLU A 153 2.98 22.00 -11.54
CA GLU A 153 1.73 21.68 -12.23
C GLU A 153 1.81 20.31 -12.94
N ASN A 154 2.93 19.98 -13.58
CA ASN A 154 3.12 18.68 -14.22
C ASN A 154 3.18 17.52 -13.20
N ILE A 155 3.91 17.70 -12.09
CA ILE A 155 3.92 16.71 -10.97
C ILE A 155 2.50 16.47 -10.48
N LEU A 156 1.71 17.54 -10.41
CA LEU A 156 0.32 17.42 -10.02
C LEU A 156 -0.52 16.62 -11.04
N GLU A 157 -0.48 16.96 -12.33
CA GLU A 157 -1.25 16.23 -13.32
C GLU A 157 -0.96 14.73 -13.28
N LYS A 158 0.32 14.38 -13.09
CA LYS A 158 0.76 13.00 -12.87
C LYS A 158 0.17 12.39 -11.61
N TYR A 159 0.14 13.13 -10.50
CA TYR A 159 -0.47 12.67 -9.25
C TYR A 159 -1.97 12.39 -9.40
N LEU A 160 -2.72 13.26 -10.07
CA LEU A 160 -4.14 13.05 -10.29
C LEU A 160 -4.39 11.80 -11.16
N ALA A 161 -3.58 11.60 -12.20
CA ALA A 161 -3.63 10.39 -13.02
C ALA A 161 -3.25 9.14 -12.21
N PHE A 162 -2.26 9.26 -11.32
CA PHE A 162 -1.85 8.20 -10.41
C PHE A 162 -2.99 7.80 -9.45
N GLU A 163 -3.60 8.74 -8.75
CA GLU A 163 -4.75 8.46 -7.87
C GLU A 163 -5.93 7.82 -8.61
N GLN A 164 -6.23 8.29 -9.83
CA GLN A 164 -7.28 7.71 -10.66
C GLN A 164 -6.98 6.26 -11.07
N SER A 165 -5.73 5.96 -11.40
CA SER A 165 -5.29 4.60 -11.77
C SER A 165 -5.13 3.67 -10.57
N HIS A 166 -4.87 4.21 -9.37
CA HIS A 166 -4.58 3.45 -8.16
C HIS A 166 -5.75 3.40 -7.16
N GLY A 167 -6.93 3.91 -7.52
CA GLY A 167 -8.08 3.96 -6.59
C GLY A 167 -8.58 2.60 -6.07
N GLN A 168 -8.25 1.50 -6.74
CA GLN A 168 -8.60 0.12 -6.33
C GLN A 168 -7.35 -0.72 -5.98
N PHE A 169 -6.19 -0.09 -5.86
CA PHE A 169 -4.88 -0.75 -5.77
C PHE A 169 -4.77 -1.70 -4.57
N PHE A 170 -5.45 -1.40 -3.46
CA PHE A 170 -5.42 -2.20 -2.23
C PHE A 170 -6.62 -3.16 -2.08
N ASN A 171 -7.48 -3.29 -3.09
CA ASN A 171 -8.72 -4.07 -2.97
C ASN A 171 -8.48 -5.54 -2.67
N ALA A 172 -7.59 -6.20 -3.41
CA ALA A 172 -7.35 -7.62 -3.20
C ALA A 172 -6.76 -7.90 -1.80
N LEU A 173 -5.93 -7.00 -1.28
CA LEU A 173 -5.45 -7.06 0.10
C LEU A 173 -6.60 -6.88 1.09
N ALA A 174 -7.46 -5.87 0.90
CA ALA A 174 -8.61 -5.64 1.77
C ALA A 174 -9.57 -6.85 1.79
N GLU A 175 -9.85 -7.43 0.62
CA GLU A 175 -10.65 -8.65 0.49
C GLU A 175 -10.00 -9.84 1.21
N LEU A 176 -8.67 -10.02 1.08
CA LEU A 176 -7.94 -11.07 1.78
C LEU A 176 -8.00 -10.92 3.30
N ILE A 177 -7.79 -9.70 3.82
CA ILE A 177 -7.87 -9.40 5.25
C ILE A 177 -9.29 -9.70 5.77
N GLN A 178 -10.32 -9.22 5.07
CA GLN A 178 -11.71 -9.44 5.46
C GLN A 178 -12.10 -10.91 5.43
N ALA A 179 -11.73 -11.63 4.36
CA ALA A 179 -12.05 -13.05 4.22
C ALA A 179 -11.31 -13.91 5.25
N THR A 180 -10.05 -13.58 5.55
CA THR A 180 -9.27 -14.25 6.61
C THR A 180 -9.88 -14.00 7.99
N GLY A 181 -10.22 -12.75 8.31
CA GLY A 181 -10.86 -12.39 9.58
C GLY A 181 -12.20 -13.11 9.78
N ARG A 182 -13.02 -13.18 8.72
CA ARG A 182 -14.30 -13.92 8.74
C ARG A 182 -14.09 -15.41 8.99
N ALA A 183 -13.13 -16.04 8.31
CA ALA A 183 -12.83 -17.46 8.49
C ALA A 183 -12.38 -17.77 9.93
N VAL A 184 -11.53 -16.92 10.52
CA VAL A 184 -11.12 -17.04 11.93
C VAL A 184 -12.33 -16.92 12.86
N GLN A 185 -13.19 -15.91 12.64
CA GLN A 185 -14.35 -15.68 13.48
C GLN A 185 -15.37 -16.83 13.42
N GLU A 186 -15.66 -17.35 12.23
CA GLU A 186 -16.57 -18.48 12.06
C GLU A 186 -16.05 -19.75 12.76
N LEU A 187 -14.75 -20.00 12.69
CA LEU A 187 -14.15 -21.14 13.39
C LEU A 187 -14.17 -20.96 14.91
N LEU A 188 -13.96 -19.74 15.41
CA LEU A 188 -14.05 -19.45 16.84
C LEU A 188 -15.47 -19.58 17.40
N GLN A 189 -16.48 -19.18 16.63
CA GLN A 189 -17.86 -19.08 17.12
C GLN A 189 -18.71 -20.32 16.84
N GLN A 190 -18.43 -21.03 15.75
CA GLN A 190 -19.36 -22.02 15.22
C GLN A 190 -18.84 -23.46 15.31
N VAL A 191 -17.53 -23.65 15.52
CA VAL A 191 -16.98 -24.99 15.74
C VAL A 191 -17.26 -25.42 17.17
N THR A 192 -17.89 -26.58 17.32
CA THR A 192 -18.23 -27.16 18.62
C THR A 192 -17.59 -28.52 18.79
N PHE A 193 -17.12 -28.81 20.00
CA PHE A 193 -16.66 -30.14 20.39
C PHE A 193 -17.79 -30.88 21.10
N ASN A 194 -18.12 -32.07 20.61
CA ASN A 194 -19.11 -32.94 21.26
C ASN A 194 -18.38 -33.91 22.19
N GLU A 195 -18.51 -33.70 23.49
CA GLU A 195 -17.86 -34.53 24.52
C GLU A 195 -18.32 -35.99 24.52
N LYS A 196 -19.57 -36.26 24.08
CA LYS A 196 -20.13 -37.62 24.06
C LYS A 196 -19.59 -38.47 22.93
N THR A 197 -19.39 -37.86 21.75
CA THR A 197 -18.87 -38.54 20.56
C THR A 197 -17.37 -38.33 20.38
N GLY A 198 -16.77 -37.38 21.09
CA GLY A 198 -15.37 -36.98 20.93
C GLY A 198 -15.10 -36.25 19.61
N THR A 199 -16.11 -35.75 18.92
CA THR A 199 -15.97 -35.21 17.56
C THR A 199 -16.11 -33.69 17.50
N TYR A 200 -15.40 -33.07 16.57
CA TYR A 200 -15.61 -31.67 16.20
C TYR A 200 -16.68 -31.58 15.12
N SER A 201 -17.64 -30.67 15.32
CA SER A 201 -18.63 -30.29 14.31
C SER A 201 -18.19 -28.98 13.68
N VAL A 202 -17.77 -29.03 12.42
CA VAL A 202 -17.46 -27.84 11.61
C VAL A 202 -18.66 -27.53 10.73
N PRO A 203 -19.37 -26.41 10.95
CA PRO A 203 -20.55 -26.09 10.18
C PRO A 203 -20.19 -25.68 8.75
N THR A 204 -21.18 -25.79 7.87
CA THR A 204 -21.05 -25.39 6.45
C THR A 204 -20.63 -23.93 6.31
N SER A 205 -21.04 -23.04 7.22
CA SER A 205 -20.63 -21.62 7.20
C SER A 205 -19.13 -21.43 7.38
N ALA A 206 -18.51 -22.18 8.30
CA ALA A 206 -17.06 -22.15 8.52
C ALA A 206 -16.30 -22.71 7.33
N ASN A 207 -16.76 -23.82 6.74
CA ASN A 207 -16.18 -24.38 5.52
C ASN A 207 -16.27 -23.39 4.34
N ASN A 208 -17.42 -22.75 4.15
CA ASN A 208 -17.60 -21.74 3.11
C ASN A 208 -16.68 -20.54 3.31
N SER A 209 -16.48 -20.11 4.57
CA SER A 209 -15.59 -18.99 4.88
C SER A 209 -14.12 -19.33 4.60
N LEU A 210 -13.69 -20.56 4.88
CA LEU A 210 -12.35 -21.04 4.49
C LEU A 210 -12.17 -21.09 2.96
N LEU A 211 -13.21 -21.47 2.21
CA LEU A 211 -13.17 -21.44 0.74
C LEU A 211 -13.06 -20.01 0.19
N LEU A 212 -13.83 -19.06 0.75
CA LEU A 212 -13.76 -17.65 0.36
C LEU A 212 -12.40 -17.03 0.69
N MET A 213 -11.85 -17.35 1.86
CA MET A 213 -10.49 -16.96 2.25
C MET A 213 -9.45 -17.46 1.24
N ASN A 214 -9.49 -18.75 0.89
CA ASN A 214 -8.57 -19.32 -0.11
C ASN A 214 -8.74 -18.67 -1.49
N LYS A 215 -9.96 -18.31 -1.88
CA LYS A 215 -10.22 -17.60 -3.14
C LYS A 215 -9.61 -16.19 -3.11
N ALA A 216 -9.78 -15.44 -2.03
CA ALA A 216 -9.20 -14.12 -1.86
C ALA A 216 -7.66 -14.18 -1.87
N LEU A 217 -7.06 -15.19 -1.22
CA LEU A 217 -5.62 -15.42 -1.25
C LEU A 217 -5.09 -15.65 -2.66
N GLN A 218 -5.79 -16.47 -3.46
CA GLN A 218 -5.40 -16.69 -4.86
C GLN A 218 -5.54 -15.43 -5.71
N ALA A 219 -6.56 -14.60 -5.45
CA ALA A 219 -6.74 -13.33 -6.15
C ALA A 219 -5.60 -12.35 -5.82
N ALA A 220 -5.28 -12.16 -4.54
CA ALA A 220 -4.17 -11.31 -4.09
C ALA A 220 -2.84 -11.72 -4.73
N ARG A 221 -2.49 -13.02 -4.64
CA ARG A 221 -1.29 -13.58 -5.28
C ARG A 221 -1.24 -13.33 -6.79
N LYS A 222 -2.37 -13.49 -7.49
CA LYS A 222 -2.44 -13.25 -8.93
C LYS A 222 -2.20 -11.78 -9.28
N GLU A 223 -2.73 -10.87 -8.49
CA GLU A 223 -2.49 -9.44 -8.70
C GLU A 223 -1.07 -9.06 -8.36
N ASN A 224 -0.42 -9.74 -7.40
CA ASN A 224 0.92 -9.40 -6.93
C ASN A 224 1.99 -9.98 -7.86
N GLY A 225 1.74 -11.17 -8.41
CA GLY A 225 2.58 -11.78 -9.45
C GLY A 225 2.66 -11.01 -10.78
N LYS A 226 1.97 -9.87 -10.92
CA LYS A 226 2.10 -8.97 -12.08
C LYS A 226 3.37 -8.13 -12.04
N ASP A 227 3.95 -7.90 -10.87
CA ASP A 227 5.19 -7.12 -10.70
C ASP A 227 6.03 -7.68 -9.54
N PRO A 228 6.81 -8.75 -9.76
CA PRO A 228 7.57 -9.38 -8.69
C PRO A 228 8.58 -8.39 -8.12
N PHE A 229 8.59 -8.27 -6.79
CA PHE A 229 9.52 -7.40 -6.06
C PHE A 229 10.96 -7.62 -6.55
N PRO A 230 11.66 -6.58 -7.04
CA PRO A 230 13.07 -6.72 -7.36
C PRO A 230 13.80 -6.98 -6.05
N LYS A 231 14.45 -8.15 -5.93
CA LYS A 231 15.29 -8.51 -4.77
C LYS A 231 16.32 -7.43 -4.38
N ALA A 232 16.62 -6.51 -5.28
CA ALA A 232 17.58 -5.42 -5.11
C ALA A 232 17.11 -4.24 -4.22
N PHE A 233 15.86 -4.22 -3.73
CA PHE A 233 15.35 -3.14 -2.86
C PHE A 233 15.41 -3.47 -1.35
N GLU A 234 16.03 -4.58 -0.95
CA GLU A 234 16.39 -4.82 0.48
C GLU A 234 17.47 -3.83 0.96
N ASP A 235 18.17 -3.14 0.06
CA ASP A 235 19.33 -2.30 0.36
C ASP A 235 19.05 -0.79 0.50
N TYR A 236 17.79 -0.32 0.44
CA TYR A 236 17.48 1.05 0.89
C TYR A 236 17.28 1.08 2.40
N THR A 237 18.33 0.70 3.13
CA THR A 237 18.61 1.25 4.45
C THR A 237 19.44 2.50 4.23
N LEU A 238 18.81 3.67 4.26
CA LEU A 238 19.38 4.97 4.65
C LEU A 238 18.27 6.02 4.75
#